data_AF-A0A350UG12-F1
#
_entry.id   AF-A0A350UG12-F1
#
_cell.length_a   1.000
_cell.length_b   1.000
_cell.length_c   1.000
_cell.angle_alpha   90.00
_cell.angle_beta   90.00
_cell.angle_gamma   90.00
#
_symmetry.space_group_name_H-M   'P 1'
#
loop_
_entity.id
_entity.type
_entity.pdbx_description
1 polymer ?
#
loop_
_entity_poly.entity_id
_entity_poly.type
_entity_poly.pdbx_seq_one_letter_code
_entity_poly.pdbx_strand_id
1 'polypeptide(L)'
;MPQGAPAPRYPAHLLVVLAAVVLLAFSGLLRSIQTTTQLAATSRDPYGVELALRRFAPARTQLPPGARVAYFTDVPLNSDAGVAAFLATQHALAPCLLLHPDLTAPPEFAIGNFSRPQNYQRPGYDVAADLGNGVILYRRVTTP
;
A
#
# COMPACT_ATOMS: atom_id res chain seq x y z
N MET A 1 -33.43 49.52 -4.57
CA MET A 1 -33.31 48.56 -3.45
C MET A 1 -33.71 47.19 -3.98
N PRO A 2 -32.83 46.18 -3.96
CA PRO A 2 -33.17 44.85 -4.48
C PRO A 2 -34.18 44.18 -3.54
N GLN A 3 -35.36 43.82 -4.06
CA GLN A 3 -36.34 42.99 -3.37
C GLN A 3 -35.72 41.60 -3.14
N GLY A 4 -35.58 41.20 -1.88
CA GLY A 4 -35.05 39.89 -1.51
C GLY A 4 -35.96 38.78 -2.05
N ALA A 5 -35.39 37.86 -2.82
CA ALA A 5 -36.12 36.68 -3.31
C ALA A 5 -36.65 35.85 -2.12
N PRO A 6 -37.86 35.27 -2.23
CA PRO A 6 -38.42 34.43 -1.17
C PRO A 6 -37.53 33.21 -0.91
N ALA A 7 -37.32 32.88 0.37
CA ALA A 7 -36.51 31.73 0.75
C ALA A 7 -37.12 30.42 0.21
N PRO A 8 -36.32 29.51 -0.36
CA PRO A 8 -36.82 28.23 -0.86
C PRO A 8 -37.40 27.40 0.29
N ARG A 9 -38.64 26.93 0.13
CA ARG A 9 -39.28 26.00 1.06
C ARG A 9 -38.99 24.58 0.61
N TYR A 10 -38.17 23.87 1.37
CA TYR A 10 -37.91 22.46 1.12
C TYR A 10 -39.05 21.61 1.69
N PRO A 11 -39.52 20.58 0.98
CA PRO A 11 -40.49 19.64 1.53
C PRO A 11 -39.88 18.85 2.70
N ALA A 12 -40.69 18.58 3.72
CA ALA A 12 -40.23 18.00 5.00
C ALA A 12 -39.49 16.66 4.84
N HIS A 13 -39.85 15.84 3.85
CA HIS A 13 -39.17 14.57 3.58
C HIS A 13 -37.69 14.74 3.21
N LEU A 14 -37.31 15.84 2.51
CA LEU A 14 -35.91 16.11 2.18
C LEU A 14 -35.09 16.42 3.44
N LEU A 15 -35.66 17.17 4.38
CA LEU A 15 -35.00 17.47 5.65
C LEU A 15 -34.79 16.18 6.48
N VAL A 16 -35.76 15.27 6.48
CA VAL A 16 -35.65 13.97 7.16
C VAL A 16 -34.57 13.10 6.52
N VAL A 17 -34.55 12.99 5.19
CA VAL A 17 -33.51 12.24 4.47
C VAL A 17 -32.13 12.83 4.73
N LEU A 18 -31.99 14.15 4.69
CA LEU A 18 -30.72 14.83 4.97
C LEU A 18 -30.26 14.54 6.40
N ALA A 19 -31.15 14.65 7.39
CA ALA A 19 -30.84 14.34 8.77
C ALA A 19 -30.39 12.88 8.95
N ALA A 20 -31.04 11.93 8.27
CA ALA A 20 -30.65 10.53 8.29
C ALA A 20 -29.25 10.31 7.70
N VAL A 21 -28.94 10.91 6.55
CA VAL A 21 -27.61 10.83 5.92
C VAL A 21 -26.53 11.40 6.84
N VAL A 22 -26.77 12.55 7.47
CA VAL A 22 -25.84 13.16 8.43
C VAL A 22 -25.60 12.22 9.62
N LEU A 23 -26.66 11.61 10.16
CA LEU A 23 -26.55 10.68 11.28
C LEU A 23 -25.78 9.40 10.90
N LEU A 24 -26.02 8.85 9.72
CA LEU A 24 -25.27 7.69 9.20
C LEU A 24 -23.79 8.03 8.99
N ALA A 25 -23.48 9.18 8.39
CA ALA A 25 -22.11 9.63 8.17
C ALA A 25 -21.37 9.81 9.50
N PHE A 26 -22.01 10.44 10.49
CA PHE A 26 -21.44 10.63 11.82
C PHE A 26 -21.20 9.29 12.54
N SER A 27 -22.13 8.34 12.41
CA SER A 27 -21.95 6.99 12.94
C SER A 27 -20.75 6.27 12.29
N GLY A 28 -20.60 6.40 10.98
CA GLY A 28 -19.44 5.86 10.25
C GLY A 28 -18.12 6.47 10.73
N LEU A 29 -18.08 7.78 10.96
CA LEU A 29 -16.91 8.47 11.51
C LEU A 29 -16.54 7.96 12.91
N LEU A 30 -17.51 7.82 13.81
CA LEU A 30 -17.27 7.29 15.16
C LEU A 30 -16.72 5.87 15.14
N ARG A 31 -17.27 5.00 14.28
CA ARG A 31 -16.76 3.64 14.09
C ARG A 31 -15.32 3.66 13.57
N SER A 32 -15.02 4.50 12.59
CA SER A 32 -13.67 4.66 12.06
C SER A 32 -12.66 5.07 13.14
N ILE A 33 -13.00 6.07 13.97
CA ILE A 33 -12.15 6.52 15.08
C ILE A 33 -11.93 5.38 16.08
N GLN A 34 -13.00 4.67 16.47
CA GLN A 34 -12.90 3.54 17.39
C GLN A 34 -11.97 2.44 16.84
N THR A 35 -12.13 2.06 15.58
CA THR A 35 -11.26 1.06 14.93
C THR A 35 -9.80 1.52 14.92
N THR A 36 -9.52 2.77 14.53
CA THR A 36 -8.15 3.28 14.51
C THR A 36 -7.53 3.33 15.92
N THR A 37 -8.28 3.76 16.93
CA THR A 37 -7.78 3.81 18.31
C THR A 37 -7.50 2.42 18.89
N GLN A 38 -8.35 1.43 18.61
CA GLN A 38 -8.12 0.04 19.01
C GLN A 38 -6.88 -0.55 18.33
N LEU A 39 -6.71 -0.28 17.03
CA LEU A 39 -5.55 -0.75 16.27
C LEU A 39 -4.25 -0.14 16.80
N ALA A 40 -4.25 1.16 17.09
CA ALA A 40 -3.11 1.89 17.67
C ALA A 40 -2.79 1.44 19.11
N ALA A 41 -3.80 1.06 19.90
CA ALA A 41 -3.58 0.53 21.24
C ALA A 41 -2.95 -0.87 21.24
N THR A 42 -3.20 -1.67 20.20
CA THR A 42 -2.77 -3.07 20.13
C THR A 42 -1.43 -3.24 19.43
N SER A 43 -1.11 -2.38 18.46
CA SER A 43 0.15 -2.44 17.72
C SER A 43 0.77 -1.05 17.57
N ARG A 44 2.07 -0.96 17.86
CA ARG A 44 2.86 0.25 17.64
C ARG A 44 3.02 0.56 16.15
N ASP A 45 3.02 -0.47 15.31
CA ASP A 45 3.16 -0.37 13.86
C ASP A 45 2.08 -1.23 13.17
N PRO A 46 0.81 -0.78 13.18
CA PRO A 46 -0.31 -1.58 12.69
C PRO A 46 -0.25 -1.88 11.19
N TYR A 47 0.51 -1.09 10.44
CA TYR A 47 0.67 -1.23 8.99
C TYR A 47 2.05 -1.77 8.59
N GLY A 48 2.93 -2.07 9.55
CA GLY A 48 4.27 -2.59 9.29
C GLY A 48 5.20 -1.62 8.55
N VAL A 49 4.94 -0.30 8.59
CA VAL A 49 5.68 0.70 7.83
C VAL A 49 7.08 0.91 8.40
N GLU A 50 7.21 0.98 9.72
CA GLU A 50 8.51 1.11 10.38
C GLU A 50 9.33 -0.16 10.16
N LEU A 51 8.69 -1.32 10.32
CA LEU A 51 9.32 -2.61 10.04
C LEU A 51 9.80 -2.68 8.59
N ALA A 52 8.97 -2.29 7.62
CA ALA A 52 9.34 -2.27 6.21
C ALA A 52 10.51 -1.30 5.94
N LEU A 53 10.51 -0.10 6.51
CA LEU A 53 11.62 0.85 6.36
C LEU A 53 12.94 0.26 6.82
N ARG A 54 12.97 -0.44 7.96
CA ARG A 54 14.18 -1.11 8.46
C ARG A 54 14.57 -2.29 7.56
N ARG A 55 13.59 -3.11 7.17
CA ARG A 55 13.78 -4.34 6.38
C ARG A 55 14.30 -4.06 4.97
N PHE A 56 13.82 -3.00 4.33
CA PHE A 56 14.22 -2.59 2.98
C PHE A 56 15.34 -1.54 2.96
N ALA A 57 15.89 -1.13 4.11
CA ALA A 57 17.01 -0.18 4.15
C ALA A 57 18.21 -0.61 3.28
N PRO A 58 18.62 -1.90 3.25
CA PRO A 58 19.70 -2.35 2.36
C PRO A 58 19.32 -2.31 0.87
N ALA A 59 18.03 -2.43 0.53
CA ALA A 59 17.59 -2.37 -0.85
C ALA A 59 17.69 -0.94 -1.40
N ARG A 60 17.37 0.06 -0.56
CA ARG A 60 17.43 1.49 -0.93
C ARG A 60 18.83 1.96 -1.30
N THR A 61 19.88 1.35 -0.75
CA THR A 61 21.26 1.71 -1.06
C THR A 61 21.75 1.08 -2.37
N GLN A 62 21.08 0.04 -2.85
CA GLN A 62 21.45 -0.68 -4.08
C GLN A 62 20.58 -0.29 -5.27
N LEU A 63 19.35 0.17 -5.03
CA LEU A 63 18.42 0.60 -6.07
C LEU A 63 18.69 2.05 -6.49
N PRO A 64 18.79 2.35 -7.80
CA PRO A 64 18.87 3.73 -8.28
C PRO A 64 17.63 4.54 -7.87
N PRO A 65 17.77 5.83 -7.56
CA PRO A 65 16.62 6.69 -7.28
C PRO A 65 15.72 6.77 -8.53
N GLY A 66 14.41 6.58 -8.33
CA GLY A 66 13.43 6.58 -9.42
C GLY A 66 13.40 5.29 -10.26
N ALA A 67 14.14 4.25 -9.86
CA ALA A 67 14.07 2.95 -10.52
C ALA A 67 12.65 2.38 -10.51
N ARG A 68 12.27 1.74 -11.61
CA ARG A 68 11.08 0.88 -11.68
C ARG A 68 11.47 -0.49 -11.13
N VAL A 69 10.71 -1.01 -10.17
CA VAL A 69 11.04 -2.24 -9.44
C VAL A 69 9.84 -3.16 -9.46
N ALA A 70 9.95 -4.35 -10.02
CA ALA A 70 8.88 -5.35 -9.93
C ALA A 70 8.81 -5.94 -8.51
N TYR A 71 7.61 -6.24 -8.04
CA TYR A 71 7.38 -6.78 -6.70
C TYR A 71 7.00 -8.26 -6.74
N PHE A 72 7.74 -9.08 -6.01
CA PHE A 72 7.44 -10.49 -5.80
C PHE A 72 7.16 -10.76 -4.32
N THR A 73 6.18 -11.60 -4.04
CA THR A 73 5.84 -12.01 -2.67
C THR A 73 5.25 -13.40 -2.66
N ASP A 74 5.31 -14.06 -1.51
CA ASP A 74 4.62 -15.33 -1.21
C ASP A 74 3.23 -15.11 -0.60
N VAL A 75 2.86 -13.86 -0.31
CA VAL A 75 1.54 -13.49 0.24
C VAL A 75 0.64 -12.99 -0.90
N PRO A 76 -0.58 -13.53 -1.05
CA PRO A 76 -1.50 -13.08 -2.10
C PRO A 76 -1.82 -11.58 -1.99
N LEU A 77 -1.65 -10.84 -3.09
CA LEU A 77 -1.88 -9.38 -3.15
C LEU A 77 -3.36 -8.98 -3.03
N ASN A 78 -4.28 -9.93 -3.11
CA ASN A 78 -5.71 -9.73 -2.86
C ASN A 78 -6.11 -9.93 -1.39
N SER A 79 -5.16 -10.27 -0.51
CA SER A 79 -5.37 -10.36 0.93
C SER A 79 -4.97 -9.07 1.63
N ASP A 80 -5.60 -8.74 2.75
CA ASP A 80 -5.26 -7.55 3.56
C ASP A 80 -3.77 -7.51 3.93
N ALA A 81 -3.20 -8.66 4.29
CA ALA A 81 -1.78 -8.79 4.61
C ALA A 81 -0.88 -8.54 3.39
N GLY A 82 -1.27 -9.02 2.20
CA GLY A 82 -0.53 -8.79 0.96
C GLY A 82 -0.58 -7.33 0.50
N VAL A 83 -1.75 -6.70 0.61
CA VAL A 83 -1.93 -5.26 0.33
C VAL A 83 -1.09 -4.42 1.29
N ALA A 84 -1.17 -4.70 2.59
CA ALA A 84 -0.38 -3.99 3.61
C ALA A 84 1.13 -4.14 3.34
N ALA A 85 1.59 -5.36 3.04
CA ALA A 85 2.99 -5.63 2.72
C ALA A 85 3.46 -4.89 1.44
N PHE A 86 2.63 -4.87 0.40
CA PHE A 86 2.91 -4.14 -0.84
C PHE A 86 3.03 -2.63 -0.59
N LEU A 87 2.05 -2.03 0.10
CA LEU A 87 2.04 -0.60 0.39
C LEU A 87 3.18 -0.18 1.33
N ALA A 88 3.48 -0.98 2.35
CA ALA A 88 4.61 -0.75 3.23
C ALA A 88 5.94 -0.82 2.47
N THR A 89 6.08 -1.77 1.53
CA THR A 89 7.25 -1.87 0.65
C THR A 89 7.36 -0.66 -0.28
N GLN A 90 6.25 -0.23 -0.89
CA GLN A 90 6.21 0.95 -1.75
C GLN A 90 6.64 2.22 -0.99
N HIS A 91 6.17 2.37 0.24
CA HIS A 91 6.59 3.47 1.11
C HIS A 91 8.08 3.35 1.48
N ALA A 92 8.54 2.16 1.83
CA ALA A 92 9.93 1.94 2.23
C ALA A 92 10.93 2.17 1.09
N LEU A 93 10.56 1.88 -0.15
CA LEU A 93 11.44 2.00 -1.32
C LEU A 93 11.36 3.36 -2.02
N ALA A 94 10.55 4.30 -1.52
CA ALA A 94 10.49 5.65 -2.09
C ALA A 94 11.91 6.27 -2.22
N PRO A 95 12.25 6.90 -3.37
CA PRO A 95 11.37 7.29 -4.49
C PRO A 95 11.24 6.26 -5.64
N CYS A 96 11.59 4.99 -5.44
CA CYS A 96 11.43 3.97 -6.48
C CYS A 96 9.95 3.71 -6.80
N LEU A 97 9.65 3.39 -8.06
CA LEU A 97 8.31 3.01 -8.49
C LEU A 97 8.14 1.49 -8.41
N LEU A 98 7.40 1.04 -7.41
CA LEU A 98 7.07 -0.37 -7.25
C LEU A 98 5.95 -0.77 -8.22
N LEU A 99 6.14 -1.86 -8.95
CA LEU A 99 5.22 -2.35 -9.95
C LEU A 99 4.77 -3.78 -9.65
N HIS A 100 3.56 -4.11 -10.06
CA HIS A 100 3.07 -5.48 -10.01
C HIS A 100 3.87 -6.40 -10.95
N PRO A 101 3.94 -7.71 -10.66
CA PRO A 101 4.73 -8.65 -11.46
C PRO A 101 4.15 -8.91 -12.87
N ASP A 102 2.85 -8.71 -13.07
CA ASP A 102 2.15 -8.98 -14.34
C ASP A 102 2.26 -7.82 -15.34
N LEU A 103 3.48 -7.38 -15.63
CA LEU A 103 3.74 -6.33 -16.61
C LEU A 103 4.11 -6.90 -17.97
N THR A 104 3.58 -6.28 -19.02
CA THR A 104 4.02 -6.53 -20.39
C THR A 104 5.50 -6.19 -20.62
N ALA A 105 6.04 -5.24 -19.86
CA ALA A 105 7.44 -4.81 -19.94
C ALA A 105 8.10 -4.90 -18.55
N PRO A 106 8.79 -6.02 -18.23
CA PRO A 106 9.41 -6.20 -16.92
C PRO A 106 10.59 -5.23 -16.74
N PRO A 107 10.69 -4.54 -15.58
CA PRO A 107 11.78 -3.62 -15.27
C PRO A 107 13.13 -4.34 -15.11
N GLU A 108 14.22 -3.56 -15.03
CA GLU A 108 15.55 -4.10 -14.79
C GLU A 108 15.69 -4.70 -13.38
N PHE A 109 15.04 -4.09 -12.39
CA PHE A 109 15.13 -4.50 -10.99
C PHE A 109 13.83 -5.14 -10.53
N ALA A 110 13.94 -6.13 -9.65
CA ALA A 110 12.80 -6.60 -8.88
C ALA A 110 13.19 -6.81 -7.42
N ILE A 111 12.20 -6.76 -6.54
CA ILE A 111 12.35 -6.96 -5.11
C ILE A 111 11.39 -8.07 -4.66
N GLY A 112 11.93 -9.06 -3.96
CA GLY A 112 11.19 -10.10 -3.28
C GLY A 112 10.93 -9.70 -1.84
N ASN A 113 9.70 -9.91 -1.38
CA ASN A 113 9.27 -9.77 0.01
C ASN A 113 8.61 -11.08 0.44
N PHE A 114 9.39 -11.92 1.12
CA PHE A 114 8.97 -13.26 1.49
C PHE A 114 8.77 -13.41 3.00
N SER A 115 7.64 -13.99 3.41
CA SER A 115 7.34 -14.27 4.81
C SER A 115 8.08 -15.50 5.35
N ARG A 116 8.56 -16.38 4.45
CA ARG A 116 9.21 -17.65 4.78
C ARG A 116 10.38 -17.92 3.80
N PRO A 117 11.42 -18.65 4.23
CA PRO A 117 12.43 -19.15 3.31
C PRO A 117 11.81 -20.06 2.25
N GLN A 118 12.15 -19.84 0.99
CA GLN A 118 11.63 -20.63 -0.14
C GLN A 118 12.58 -20.57 -1.34
N ASN A 119 12.20 -21.24 -2.44
CA ASN A 119 12.90 -21.04 -3.71
C ASN A 119 12.66 -19.62 -4.24
N TYR A 120 13.71 -18.82 -4.22
CA TYR A 120 13.69 -17.43 -4.67
C TYR A 120 13.85 -17.29 -6.19
N GLN A 121 14.04 -18.36 -6.96
CA GLN A 121 14.17 -18.27 -8.43
C GLN A 121 12.91 -17.64 -9.06
N ARG A 122 13.12 -16.72 -10.00
CA ARG A 122 12.02 -16.04 -10.72
C ARG A 122 12.32 -16.04 -12.22
N PRO A 123 11.38 -16.47 -13.08
CA PRO A 123 11.58 -16.45 -14.52
C PRO A 123 11.98 -15.05 -15.01
N GLY A 124 13.06 -14.96 -15.78
CA GLY A 124 13.57 -13.69 -16.32
C GLY A 124 14.35 -12.83 -15.32
N TYR A 125 14.61 -13.30 -14.10
CA TYR A 125 15.37 -12.59 -13.08
C TYR A 125 16.40 -13.48 -12.39
N ASP A 126 17.62 -12.97 -12.25
CA ASP A 126 18.65 -13.56 -11.40
C ASP A 126 18.65 -12.89 -10.03
N VAL A 127 19.00 -13.66 -8.99
CA VAL A 127 19.20 -13.13 -7.64
C VAL A 127 20.48 -12.29 -7.64
N ALA A 128 20.33 -10.99 -7.45
CA ALA A 128 21.45 -10.06 -7.35
C ALA A 128 22.02 -10.02 -5.92
N ALA A 129 21.14 -10.04 -4.90
CA ALA A 129 21.54 -10.09 -3.50
C ALA A 129 20.42 -10.67 -2.61
N ASP A 130 20.81 -11.43 -1.58
CA ASP A 130 19.95 -11.69 -0.42
C ASP A 130 20.22 -10.58 0.61
N LEU A 131 19.20 -9.77 0.88
CA LEU A 131 19.28 -8.63 1.80
C LEU A 131 18.88 -8.99 3.23
N GLY A 132 18.64 -10.28 3.49
CA GLY A 132 18.21 -10.80 4.77
C GLY A 132 16.73 -10.55 5.04
N ASN A 133 16.23 -11.15 6.12
CA ASN A 133 14.83 -11.05 6.54
C ASN A 133 13.84 -11.37 5.40
N GLY A 134 14.17 -12.27 4.47
CA GLY A 134 13.30 -12.60 3.34
C GLY A 134 13.15 -11.49 2.29
N VAL A 135 14.06 -10.51 2.26
CA VAL A 135 14.14 -9.53 1.17
C VAL A 135 15.19 -9.95 0.17
N ILE A 136 14.79 -10.12 -1.09
CA ILE A 136 15.69 -10.57 -2.15
C ILE A 136 15.71 -9.54 -3.26
N LEU A 137 16.89 -9.02 -3.59
CA LEU A 137 17.07 -8.16 -4.75
C LEU A 137 17.34 -9.01 -5.98
N TYR A 138 16.66 -8.67 -7.06
CA TYR A 138 16.79 -9.33 -8.35
C TYR A 138 17.23 -8.36 -9.43
N ARG A 139 17.92 -8.90 -10.43
CA ARG A 139 18.23 -8.20 -11.68
C ARG A 139 17.72 -9.00 -12.86
N ARG A 140 17.14 -8.31 -13.84
CA ARG A 140 16.61 -8.96 -15.03
C ARG A 140 17.75 -9.65 -15.79
N VAL A 141 17.51 -10.90 -16.18
CA VAL A 141 18.42 -11.63 -17.06
C VAL A 141 18.45 -10.89 -18.39
N THR A 142 19.61 -10.36 -18.76
CA THR A 142 19.79 -9.76 -20.08
C THR A 142 20.17 -10.91 -21.00
N THR A 143 19.20 -11.46 -21.74
CA THR A 143 19.53 -12.37 -22.84
C THR A 143 20.39 -11.59 -23.84
N PRO A 144 21.60 -12.07 -24.18
CA PRO A 144 22.46 -11.41 -25.17
C PRO A 144 21.83 -11.40 -26.57
#